data_AF-A0A3S1CNF5-F1
#
_entry.id   AF-A0A3S1CNF5-F1
#
_cell.length_a   1.000
_cell.length_b   1.000
_cell.length_c   1.000
_cell.angle_alpha   90.00
_cell.angle_beta   90.00
_cell.angle_gamma   90.00
#
_symmetry.space_group_name_H-M   'P 1'
#
loop_
_entity.id
_entity.type
_entity.pdbx_description
1 polymer ?
#
loop_
_entity_poly.entity_id
_entity_poly.type
_entity_poly.pdbx_seq_one_letter_code
_entity_poly.pdbx_strand_id
1 'polypeptide(L)'
;MNQTTIFWPVLAHVLLIYIVYCVLGRRRYGAIRSGEAKAGQFKVRSAEPASSVTVAANLTNQFELPVLFYVLCLTLHLTNGVNYLTLSLM
;
A
#
# COMPACT_ATOMS: atom_id res chain seq x y z
N MET A 1 -2.02 -18.21 21.63
CA MET A 1 -2.77 -17.30 20.73
C MET A 1 -3.18 -18.07 19.49
N ASN A 2 -4.29 -17.68 18.85
CA ASN A 2 -4.68 -18.33 17.60
C ASN A 2 -3.73 -17.87 16.47
N GLN A 3 -3.16 -18.80 15.72
CA GLN A 3 -2.22 -18.49 14.63
C GLN A 3 -2.90 -17.68 13.51
N THR A 4 -4.23 -17.73 13.42
CA THR A 4 -5.02 -16.97 12.46
C THR A 4 -5.07 -15.47 12.76
N THR A 5 -4.71 -15.02 13.97
CA THR A 5 -4.74 -13.60 14.32
C THR A 5 -3.74 -12.76 13.52
N ILE A 6 -2.69 -13.39 12.95
CA ILE A 6 -1.72 -12.71 12.09
C ILE A 6 -2.30 -12.29 10.73
N PHE A 7 -3.47 -12.79 10.34
CA PHE A 7 -4.16 -12.33 9.14
C PHE A 7 -4.83 -10.96 9.33
N TRP A 8 -5.01 -10.49 10.57
CA TRP A 8 -5.59 -9.17 10.79
C TRP A 8 -4.69 -8.02 10.31
N PRO A 9 -3.39 -7.99 10.70
CA PRO A 9 -2.42 -7.04 10.14
C PRO A 9 -2.31 -7.11 8.62
N VAL A 10 -2.38 -8.33 8.04
CA VAL A 10 -2.40 -8.55 6.58
C VAL A 10 -3.61 -7.86 5.93
N LEU A 11 -4.81 -8.04 6.48
CA LEU A 11 -6.03 -7.38 6.01
C LEU A 11 -5.98 -5.85 6.19
N ALA A 12 -5.44 -5.37 7.31
CA ALA A 12 -5.24 -3.95 7.55
C ALA A 12 -4.29 -3.33 6.51
N HIS A 13 -3.21 -4.03 6.15
CA HIS A 13 -2.28 -3.59 5.12
C HIS A 13 -2.94 -3.56 3.72
N VAL A 14 -3.71 -4.58 3.38
CA VAL A 14 -4.49 -4.60 2.13
C VAL A 14 -5.47 -3.43 2.07
N LEU A 15 -6.16 -3.14 3.18
CA LEU A 15 -7.05 -1.98 3.27
C LEU A 15 -6.28 -0.66 3.09
N LEU A 16 -5.09 -0.52 3.67
CA LEU A 16 -4.23 0.65 3.49
C LEU A 16 -3.87 0.87 2.02
N ILE A 17 -3.51 -0.19 1.30
CA ILE A 17 -3.21 -0.14 -0.15
C ILE A 17 -4.44 0.41 -0.91
N TYR A 18 -5.64 -0.10 -0.63
CA TYR A 18 -6.88 0.42 -1.26
C TYR A 18 -7.13 1.89 -0.95
N ILE A 19 -6.90 2.33 0.29
CA ILE A 19 -7.02 3.74 0.68
C ILE A 19 -6.04 4.59 -0.13
N VAL A 20 -4.78 4.16 -0.28
CA VAL A 20 -3.77 4.91 -1.04
C VAL A 20 -4.11 4.95 -2.54
N TYR A 21 -4.65 3.87 -3.11
CA TYR A 21 -5.19 3.90 -4.48
C TYR A 21 -6.31 4.92 -4.63
N CYS A 22 -7.26 4.98 -3.69
CA CYS A 22 -8.32 5.98 -3.69
C CYS A 22 -7.77 7.40 -3.62
N VAL A 23 -6.79 7.66 -2.74
CA VAL A 23 -6.14 8.97 -2.62
C VAL A 23 -5.42 9.36 -3.91
N LEU A 24 -4.67 8.42 -4.50
CA LEU A 24 -3.98 8.65 -5.78
C LEU A 24 -4.97 8.98 -6.90
N GLY A 25 -6.06 8.21 -7.00
CA GLY A 25 -7.13 8.44 -7.97
C GLY A 25 -7.76 9.82 -7.81
N ARG A 26 -8.07 10.24 -6.58
CA ARG A 26 -8.63 11.58 -6.30
C ARG A 26 -7.67 12.70 -6.68
N ARG A 27 -6.37 12.57 -6.39
CA ARG A 27 -5.37 13.59 -6.74
C ARG A 27 -5.14 13.68 -8.25
N ARG A 28 -5.06 12.54 -8.94
CA ARG A 28 -4.97 12.50 -10.41
C ARG A 28 -6.21 13.12 -11.06
N TYR A 29 -7.40 12.81 -10.56
CA TYR A 29 -8.65 13.39 -11.05
C TYR A 29 -8.70 14.92 -10.84
N GLY A 30 -8.23 15.39 -9.68
CA GLY A 30 -8.09 16.83 -9.40
C GLY A 30 -7.15 17.53 -10.38
N ALA A 31 -5.97 16.95 -10.64
CA ALA A 31 -4.99 17.49 -11.58
C ALA A 31 -5.46 17.50 -13.05
N ILE A 32 -6.29 16.52 -13.44
CA ILE A 32 -6.94 16.52 -14.76
C ILE A 32 -7.97 17.65 -14.84
N ARG A 33 -8.78 17.83 -13.78
CA ARG A 33 -9.83 18.86 -13.75
C ARG A 33 -9.26 20.28 -13.69
N SER A 34 -8.11 20.49 -13.08
CA SER A 34 -7.40 21.78 -13.06
C SER A 34 -6.64 22.08 -14.35
N GLY A 35 -6.56 21.12 -15.29
CA GLY A 35 -5.84 21.28 -16.55
C GLY A 35 -4.32 21.08 -16.43
N GLU A 36 -3.80 20.71 -15.25
CA GLU A 36 -2.37 20.45 -15.03
C GLU A 36 -1.89 19.17 -15.73
N ALA A 37 -2.77 18.18 -15.94
CA ALA A 37 -2.40 16.90 -16.55
C ALA A 37 -3.45 16.40 -17.54
N LYS A 38 -3.00 15.80 -18.65
CA LYS A 38 -3.87 15.09 -19.60
C LYS A 38 -3.97 13.62 -19.20
N ALA A 39 -5.16 13.01 -19.36
CA ALA A 39 -5.38 11.59 -19.06
C ALA A 39 -4.36 10.65 -19.77
N GLY A 40 -3.87 11.03 -20.95
CA GLY A 40 -2.84 10.30 -21.70
C GLY A 40 -1.44 10.33 -21.09
N GLN A 41 -1.09 11.30 -20.25
CA GLN A 41 0.24 11.36 -19.62
C GLN A 41 0.42 10.34 -18.50
N PHE A 42 -0.69 9.89 -17.89
CA PHE A 42 -0.65 8.82 -16.88
C PHE A 42 -0.39 7.44 -17.49
N LYS A 43 -0.57 7.23 -18.80
CA LYS A 43 -0.31 5.93 -19.47
C LYS A 43 1.17 5.56 -19.50
N VAL A 44 2.06 6.54 -19.67
CA VAL A 44 3.51 6.33 -19.79
C VAL A 44 4.23 6.65 -18.47
N ARG A 45 3.49 7.07 -17.43
CA ARG A 45 4.05 7.52 -16.14
C ARG A 45 5.09 8.65 -16.30
N SER A 46 5.09 9.34 -17.46
CA SER A 46 6.16 10.24 -17.91
C SER A 46 6.09 11.62 -17.28
N ALA A 47 4.92 12.02 -16.78
CA ALA A 47 4.69 13.31 -16.14
C ALA A 47 3.57 13.16 -15.10
N GLU A 48 3.91 12.60 -13.94
CA GLU A 48 3.06 12.71 -12.76
C GLU A 48 3.06 14.17 -12.27
N PRO A 49 1.90 14.82 -12.10
CA PRO A 49 1.85 16.17 -11.54
C PRO A 49 2.40 16.18 -10.11
N ALA A 50 3.06 17.27 -9.70
CA ALA A 50 3.72 17.38 -8.40
C ALA A 50 2.79 17.07 -7.21
N SER A 51 1.49 17.30 -7.38
CA SER A 51 0.44 16.98 -6.42
C SER A 51 0.21 15.47 -6.20
N SER A 52 0.49 14.62 -7.19
CA SER A 52 0.30 13.16 -7.13
C SER A 52 1.59 12.34 -7.02
N VAL A 53 2.76 12.92 -7.38
CA VAL A 53 4.06 12.23 -7.32
C VAL A 53 4.32 11.58 -5.96
N THR A 54 4.09 12.30 -4.86
CA THR A 54 4.35 11.77 -3.51
C THR A 54 3.47 10.55 -3.18
N VAL A 55 2.21 10.55 -3.63
CA VAL A 55 1.29 9.43 -3.39
C VAL A 55 1.63 8.25 -4.30
N ALA A 56 2.03 8.50 -5.55
CA ALA A 56 2.48 7.46 -6.47
C ALA A 56 3.77 6.78 -5.99
N ALA A 57 4.70 7.56 -5.44
CA ALA A 57 5.91 7.04 -4.80
C ALA A 57 5.58 6.22 -3.55
N ASN A 58 4.71 6.73 -2.67
CA ASN A 58 4.25 5.99 -1.49
C ASN A 58 3.59 4.66 -1.86
N LEU A 59 2.75 4.63 -2.91
CA LEU A 59 2.14 3.41 -3.40
C LEU A 59 3.19 2.42 -3.95
N THR A 60 4.23 2.91 -4.63
CA THR A 60 5.31 2.04 -5.13
C THR A 60 6.10 1.42 -3.97
N ASN A 61 6.42 2.21 -2.94
CA ASN A 61 7.09 1.71 -1.74
C ASN A 61 6.23 0.66 -1.00
N GLN A 62 4.90 0.80 -1.05
CA GLN A 62 3.93 -0.19 -0.58
C GLN A 62 3.81 -1.43 -1.48
N PHE A 63 4.66 -1.61 -2.50
CA PHE A 63 4.79 -2.91 -3.18
C PHE A 63 6.18 -3.52 -3.00
N GLU A 64 7.19 -2.71 -2.69
CA GLU A 64 8.56 -3.19 -2.43
C GLU A 64 8.74 -3.68 -0.99
N LEU A 65 8.38 -2.85 0.00
CA LEU A 65 8.52 -3.18 1.43
C LEU A 65 7.55 -4.27 1.92
N PRO A 66 6.28 -4.32 1.50
CA PRO A 66 5.35 -5.29 2.08
C PRO A 66 5.57 -6.73 1.63
N VAL A 67 6.38 -6.99 0.62
CA VAL A 67 6.83 -8.36 0.34
C VAL A 67 7.50 -8.96 1.59
N LEU A 68 8.35 -8.19 2.28
CA LEU A 68 8.99 -8.64 3.52
C LEU A 68 7.99 -8.80 4.66
N PHE A 69 6.99 -7.93 4.75
CA PHE A 69 5.92 -8.02 5.73
C PHE A 69 5.10 -9.31 5.56
N TYR A 70 4.64 -9.62 4.34
CA TYR A 70 3.88 -10.84 4.06
C TYR A 70 4.72 -12.10 4.29
N VAL A 71 6.00 -12.10 3.90
CA VAL A 71 6.92 -13.23 4.16
C VAL A 71 7.07 -13.46 5.66
N LEU A 72 7.22 -12.40 6.46
CA LEU A 72 7.32 -12.50 7.91
C LEU A 72 6.02 -13.03 8.53
N CYS A 73 4.85 -12.52 8.12
CA CYS A 73 3.55 -13.02 8.57
C CYS A 73 3.37 -14.52 8.28
N LEU A 74 3.70 -14.96 7.06
CA LEU A 74 3.60 -16.37 6.66
C LEU A 74 4.60 -17.25 7.42
N THR A 75 5.84 -16.78 7.61
CA THR A 75 6.87 -17.52 8.35
C THR A 75 6.48 -17.70 9.82
N LEU A 76 5.95 -16.64 10.46
CA LEU A 76 5.46 -16.71 11.83
C LEU A 76 4.26 -17.65 11.97
N HIS A 77 3.35 -17.65 10.99
CA HIS A 77 2.21 -18.56 10.96
C HIS A 77 2.67 -20.04 10.86
N LEU A 78 3.58 -20.34 9.92
CA LEU A 78 4.08 -21.69 9.68
C LEU A 78 4.90 -22.25 10.86
N THR A 79 5.66 -21.38 11.54
CA THR A 79 6.51 -21.76 12.68
C THR A 79 5.76 -21.81 14.02
N ASN A 80 4.44 -21.58 14.01
CA ASN A 80 3.62 -21.38 15.21
C ASN A 80 4.13 -20.24 16.13
N GLY A 81 4.87 -19.28 15.58
CA GLY A 81 5.52 -18.19 16.32
C GLY A 81 4.60 -17.05 16.72
N VAL A 82 3.30 -17.11 16.42
CA VAL A 82 2.35 -16.03 16.74
C VAL A 82 2.19 -15.88 18.25
N ASN A 83 2.74 -14.79 18.77
CA ASN A 83 2.67 -14.37 20.18
C ASN A 83 2.29 -12.88 20.28
N TYR A 84 2.04 -12.40 21.51
CA TYR A 84 1.56 -11.02 21.72
C TYR A 84 2.58 -9.97 21.26
N LEU A 85 3.87 -10.27 21.42
CA LEU A 85 4.96 -9.40 20.98
C LEU A 85 4.96 -9.25 19.46
N THR A 86 4.91 -10.36 18.72
CA THR A 86 4.90 -10.38 17.26
C THR A 86 3.66 -9.70 16.69
N LEU A 87 2.50 -9.85 17.34
CA LEU A 87 1.28 -9.18 16.94
C LEU A 87 1.34 -7.67 17.21
N SER A 88 1.97 -7.25 18.31
CA SER A 88 2.11 -5.83 18.66
C SER A 88 3.12 -5.09 17.79
N LEU A 89 4.08 -5.80 17.19
CA LEU A 89 5.11 -5.21 16.33
C LEU A 89 4.66 -5.02 14.88
N MET A 90 3.56 -5.69 14.50
CA MET A 90 2.97 -5.71 13.15
C MET A 90 1.94 -4.60 12.99
#